data_AF-A0A059XE12-F1
#
_entry.id   AF-A0A059XE12-F1
#
_cell.length_a   1.000
_cell.length_b   1.000
_cell.length_c   1.000
_cell.angle_alpha   90.00
_cell.angle_beta   90.00
_cell.angle_gamma   90.00
#
_symmetry.space_group_name_H-M   'P 1'
#
loop_
_entity.id
_entity.type
_entity.pdbx_description
1 polymer ?
#
loop_
_entity_poly.entity_id
_entity_poly.type
_entity_poly.pdbx_seq_one_letter_code
_entity_poly.pdbx_strand_id
1 'polypeptide(L)'
;ELREAYPDDVLRVWRMSIIQEHPERAVRMAYLATVGGSKVNGVAELHSQLLRDNVLSDFSHHWPEKFTNVTNGVTPRRFMALANPGLSGLITDTIGDGWLSNLDRLRELEPFADDDGFLAAFAKIKTANKTRLATLLQRRDGITLPEDALYDVMVKRLHEYKRQTLKLLHIITLYQRIQENPEIDLVPRVTIFGAKAAPGYRIAKDIIALINAV
;
A
#
# COMPACT_ATOMS: atom_id res chain seq x y z
N GLU A 1 -30.18 -6.38 -27.54
CA GLU A 1 -29.42 -7.13 -26.52
C GLU A 1 -30.02 -7.05 -25.12
N LEU A 2 -29.72 -6.07 -24.24
CA LEU A 2 -30.16 -6.13 -22.82
C LEU A 2 -31.68 -6.26 -22.61
N ARG A 3 -32.50 -5.54 -23.40
CA ARG A 3 -33.97 -5.65 -23.35
C ARG A 3 -34.49 -7.02 -23.83
N GLU A 4 -33.75 -7.69 -24.69
CA GLU A 4 -34.08 -9.04 -25.17
C GLU A 4 -33.65 -10.10 -24.14
N ALA A 5 -32.50 -9.88 -23.48
CA ALA A 5 -31.99 -10.78 -22.44
C ALA A 5 -32.77 -10.68 -21.12
N TYR A 6 -33.34 -9.51 -20.81
CA TYR A 6 -34.07 -9.24 -19.56
C TYR A 6 -35.39 -8.51 -19.83
N PRO A 7 -36.37 -9.16 -20.48
CA PRO A 7 -37.62 -8.51 -20.87
C PRO A 7 -38.45 -8.02 -19.67
N ASP A 8 -38.37 -8.73 -18.54
CA ASP A 8 -39.15 -8.44 -17.33
C ASP A 8 -38.40 -7.59 -16.28
N ASP A 9 -37.10 -7.31 -16.48
CA ASP A 9 -36.29 -6.46 -15.59
C ASP A 9 -35.85 -5.18 -16.30
N VAL A 10 -36.83 -4.30 -16.51
CA VAL A 10 -36.59 -2.96 -17.08
C VAL A 10 -35.59 -2.18 -16.23
N LEU A 11 -35.62 -2.33 -14.90
CA LEU A 11 -34.73 -1.60 -14.00
C LEU A 11 -33.26 -2.01 -14.20
N ARG A 12 -32.96 -3.28 -14.49
CA ARG A 12 -31.60 -3.71 -14.84
C ARG A 12 -31.06 -2.97 -16.06
N VAL A 13 -31.87 -2.78 -17.10
CA VAL A 13 -31.46 -2.02 -18.30
C VAL A 13 -31.05 -0.58 -17.91
N TRP A 14 -31.79 0.04 -16.99
CA TRP A 14 -31.46 1.38 -16.48
C TRP A 14 -30.19 1.39 -15.61
N ARG A 15 -30.04 0.38 -14.73
CA ARG A 15 -28.85 0.19 -13.91
C ARG A 15 -27.60 -0.11 -14.73
N MET A 16 -27.74 -0.66 -15.93
CA MET A 16 -26.62 -0.95 -16.85
C MET A 16 -26.42 0.12 -17.94
N SER A 17 -27.27 1.15 -18.01
CA SER A 17 -27.14 2.19 -19.04
C SER A 17 -25.83 2.98 -18.90
N ILE A 18 -25.17 3.28 -20.02
CA ILE A 18 -23.96 4.10 -20.06
C ILE A 18 -24.28 5.57 -19.70
N ILE A 19 -25.50 6.02 -19.97
CA ILE A 19 -25.95 7.38 -19.68
C ILE A 19 -26.69 7.38 -18.35
N GLN A 20 -26.25 8.22 -17.42
CA GLN A 20 -27.02 8.59 -16.24
C GLN A 20 -27.94 9.75 -16.63
N GLU A 21 -29.24 9.60 -16.37
CA GLU A 21 -30.23 10.66 -16.64
C GLU A 21 -30.53 11.50 -15.39
N HIS A 22 -30.48 10.89 -14.19
CA HIS A 22 -30.80 11.53 -12.92
C HIS A 22 -29.73 11.22 -11.84
N PRO A 23 -29.53 12.09 -10.85
CA PRO A 23 -30.13 13.43 -10.71
C PRO A 23 -29.57 14.46 -11.72
N GLU A 24 -28.36 14.22 -12.21
CA GLU A 24 -27.70 15.02 -13.24
C GLU A 24 -27.29 14.13 -14.41
N ARG A 25 -27.43 14.67 -15.63
CA ARG A 25 -27.11 13.96 -16.85
C ARG A 25 -25.60 13.84 -17.04
N ALA A 26 -25.09 12.61 -17.08
CA ALA A 26 -23.66 12.34 -17.19
C ALA A 26 -23.37 11.00 -17.89
N VAL A 27 -22.13 10.84 -18.36
CA VAL A 27 -21.63 9.56 -18.89
C VAL A 27 -21.01 8.74 -17.76
N ARG A 28 -21.48 7.50 -17.57
CA ARG A 28 -20.93 6.55 -16.61
C ARG A 28 -19.70 5.88 -17.22
N MET A 29 -18.54 6.53 -17.09
CA MET A 29 -17.28 6.10 -17.74
C MET A 29 -16.87 4.66 -17.39
N ALA A 30 -17.09 4.21 -16.15
CA ALA A 30 -16.82 2.82 -15.76
C ALA A 30 -17.70 1.82 -16.52
N TYR A 31 -18.95 2.20 -16.83
CA TYR A 31 -19.90 1.33 -17.55
C TYR A 31 -19.58 1.33 -19.03
N LEU A 32 -19.25 2.49 -19.60
CA LEU A 32 -18.72 2.59 -20.96
C LEU A 32 -17.50 1.67 -21.15
N ALA A 33 -16.54 1.73 -20.23
CA ALA A 33 -15.34 0.89 -20.25
C ALA A 33 -15.68 -0.61 -20.12
N THR A 34 -16.68 -0.96 -19.30
CA THR A 34 -17.12 -2.36 -19.12
C THR A 34 -17.80 -2.92 -20.37
N VAL A 35 -18.65 -2.11 -21.02
CA VAL A 35 -19.33 -2.48 -22.26
C VAL A 35 -18.33 -2.60 -23.41
N GLY A 36 -17.47 -1.58 -23.61
CA GLY A 36 -16.50 -1.54 -24.70
C GLY A 36 -15.28 -2.43 -24.51
N GLY A 37 -14.98 -2.85 -23.28
CA GLY A 37 -13.84 -3.69 -22.96
C GLY A 37 -14.13 -5.19 -23.08
N SER A 38 -13.10 -5.96 -23.45
CA SER A 38 -13.16 -7.42 -23.50
C SER A 38 -12.90 -8.07 -22.13
N LYS A 39 -12.24 -7.36 -21.22
CA LYS A 39 -11.94 -7.80 -19.85
C LYS A 39 -12.03 -6.63 -18.88
N VAL A 40 -12.46 -6.93 -17.66
CA VAL A 40 -12.46 -6.03 -16.51
C VAL A 40 -11.75 -6.76 -15.38
N ASN A 41 -10.75 -6.13 -14.76
CA ASN A 41 -10.01 -6.75 -13.67
C ASN A 41 -9.97 -5.88 -12.43
N GLY A 42 -10.06 -6.52 -11.26
CA GLY A 42 -9.59 -5.91 -10.02
C GLY A 42 -8.08 -6.11 -9.86
N VAL A 43 -7.54 -5.54 -8.78
CA VAL A 43 -6.10 -5.45 -8.51
C VAL A 43 -5.63 -6.27 -7.29
N ALA A 44 -6.55 -7.04 -6.70
CA ALA A 44 -6.36 -7.99 -5.61
C ALA A 44 -7.60 -8.90 -5.57
N GLU A 45 -7.49 -10.12 -5.06
CA GLU A 45 -8.61 -11.08 -5.07
C GLU A 45 -9.89 -10.53 -4.44
N LEU A 46 -9.80 -10.02 -3.21
CA LEU A 46 -10.94 -9.41 -2.52
C LEU A 46 -11.49 -8.18 -3.27
N HIS A 47 -10.62 -7.37 -3.86
CA HIS A 47 -11.06 -6.22 -4.66
C HIS A 47 -11.81 -6.66 -5.91
N SER A 48 -11.32 -7.69 -6.59
CA SER A 48 -11.97 -8.28 -7.77
C SER A 48 -13.32 -8.89 -7.41
N GLN A 49 -13.42 -9.57 -6.25
CA GLN A 49 -14.69 -10.06 -5.72
C GLN A 49 -15.68 -8.91 -5.47
N LEU A 50 -15.29 -7.88 -4.71
CA LEU A 50 -16.17 -6.74 -4.43
C LEU A 50 -16.59 -5.99 -5.71
N LEU A 51 -15.70 -5.92 -6.70
CA LEU A 51 -16.02 -5.33 -8.00
C LEU A 51 -17.12 -6.13 -8.72
N ARG A 52 -17.02 -7.46 -8.72
CA ARG A 52 -18.03 -8.36 -9.30
C ARG A 52 -19.33 -8.36 -8.52
N ASP A 53 -19.27 -8.44 -7.20
CA ASP A 53 -20.44 -8.76 -6.38
C ASP A 53 -21.26 -7.48 -6.08
N ASN A 54 -20.58 -6.35 -5.88
CA ASN A 54 -21.20 -5.13 -5.36
C ASN A 54 -21.20 -3.96 -6.35
N VAL A 55 -20.09 -3.73 -7.07
CA VAL A 55 -19.93 -2.48 -7.87
C VAL A 55 -20.49 -2.62 -9.28
N LEU A 56 -20.21 -3.75 -9.94
CA LEU A 56 -20.60 -4.03 -11.32
C LEU A 56 -21.42 -5.33 -11.41
N SER A 57 -22.23 -5.60 -10.39
CA SER A 57 -22.99 -6.84 -10.22
C SER A 57 -23.86 -7.20 -11.43
N ASP A 58 -24.63 -6.26 -11.97
CA ASP A 58 -25.45 -6.55 -13.14
C ASP A 58 -24.61 -6.89 -14.39
N PHE A 59 -23.43 -6.26 -14.54
CA PHE A 59 -22.50 -6.57 -15.64
C PHE A 59 -21.78 -7.91 -15.43
N SER A 60 -21.41 -8.24 -14.20
CA SER A 60 -20.74 -9.52 -13.89
C SER A 60 -21.69 -10.70 -14.04
N HIS A 61 -22.98 -10.53 -13.75
CA HIS A 61 -24.00 -11.54 -14.04
C HIS A 61 -24.27 -11.69 -15.54
N HIS A 62 -24.22 -10.60 -16.30
CA HIS A 62 -24.49 -10.63 -17.73
C HIS A 62 -23.30 -11.17 -18.55
N TRP A 63 -22.08 -10.80 -18.19
CA TRP A 63 -20.83 -11.21 -18.83
C TRP A 63 -19.82 -11.73 -17.79
N PRO A 64 -20.08 -12.87 -17.13
CA PRO A 64 -19.22 -13.39 -16.06
C PRO A 64 -17.78 -13.60 -16.52
N GLU A 65 -17.57 -14.03 -17.75
CA GLU A 65 -16.27 -14.29 -18.35
C GLU A 65 -15.44 -13.03 -18.60
N LYS A 66 -16.03 -11.82 -18.58
CA LYS A 66 -15.27 -10.56 -18.68
C LYS A 66 -14.50 -10.24 -17.40
N PHE A 67 -14.95 -10.72 -16.24
CA PHE A 67 -14.39 -10.30 -14.96
C PHE A 67 -13.27 -11.22 -14.48
N THR A 68 -12.10 -10.63 -14.24
CA THR A 68 -10.86 -11.35 -13.89
C THR A 68 -10.16 -10.69 -12.69
N ASN A 69 -9.10 -11.33 -12.19
CA ASN A 69 -8.25 -10.76 -11.15
C ASN A 69 -6.80 -10.73 -11.64
N VAL A 70 -6.13 -9.59 -11.45
CA VAL A 70 -4.68 -9.47 -11.64
C VAL A 70 -4.13 -8.76 -10.41
N THR A 71 -3.55 -9.53 -9.50
CA THR A 71 -3.02 -8.97 -8.25
C THR A 71 -1.82 -8.07 -8.55
N ASN A 72 -1.82 -6.87 -7.99
CA ASN A 72 -0.73 -5.92 -8.18
C ASN A 72 0.62 -6.49 -7.73
N GLY A 73 1.66 -6.19 -8.52
CA GLY A 73 3.05 -6.50 -8.19
C GLY A 73 3.91 -5.24 -8.10
N VAL A 74 5.12 -5.40 -7.55
CA VAL A 74 6.19 -4.40 -7.61
C VAL A 74 7.42 -5.03 -8.26
N THR A 75 8.17 -4.24 -9.01
CA THR A 75 9.40 -4.75 -9.65
C THR A 75 10.51 -4.95 -8.62
N PRO A 76 11.10 -6.16 -8.51
CA PRO A 76 12.19 -6.41 -7.56
C PRO A 76 13.47 -5.66 -7.93
N ARG A 77 13.61 -5.26 -9.19
CA ARG A 77 14.75 -4.48 -9.69
C ARG A 77 14.85 -3.14 -8.97
N ARG A 78 13.74 -2.39 -8.92
CA ARG A 78 13.73 -1.08 -8.26
C ARG A 78 13.60 -1.19 -6.74
N PHE A 79 12.67 -2.01 -6.27
CA PHE A 79 12.30 -2.05 -4.85
C PHE A 79 13.21 -2.92 -3.98
N MET A 80 14.09 -3.73 -4.58
CA MET A 80 15.11 -4.48 -3.85
C MET A 80 16.52 -4.23 -4.41
N ALA A 81 16.79 -4.59 -5.66
CA ALA A 81 18.15 -4.53 -6.21
C ALA A 81 18.78 -3.13 -6.14
N LEU A 82 18.06 -2.11 -6.62
CA LEU A 82 18.52 -0.73 -6.56
C LEU A 82 18.33 -0.08 -5.19
N ALA A 83 17.22 -0.35 -4.51
CA ALA A 83 16.88 0.30 -3.24
C ALA A 83 17.72 -0.22 -2.05
N ASN A 84 18.17 -1.47 -2.11
CA ASN A 84 18.91 -2.14 -1.05
C ASN A 84 19.99 -3.08 -1.62
N PRO A 85 21.08 -2.53 -2.18
CA PRO A 85 22.16 -3.33 -2.75
C PRO A 85 22.80 -4.28 -1.74
N GLY A 86 22.90 -3.89 -0.46
CA GLY A 86 23.44 -4.76 0.60
C GLY A 86 22.61 -6.03 0.82
N LEU A 87 21.28 -5.89 0.90
CA LEU A 87 20.38 -7.06 1.00
C LEU A 87 20.44 -7.90 -0.28
N SER A 88 20.50 -7.24 -1.43
CA SER A 88 20.53 -7.92 -2.72
C SER A 88 21.81 -8.73 -2.90
N GLY A 89 22.95 -8.23 -2.41
CA GLY A 89 24.21 -8.98 -2.31
C GLY A 89 24.07 -10.20 -1.43
N LEU A 90 23.56 -10.04 -0.20
CA LEU A 90 23.35 -11.17 0.71
C LEU A 90 22.47 -12.27 0.12
N ILE A 91 21.36 -11.90 -0.54
CA ILE A 91 20.48 -12.88 -1.20
C ILE A 91 21.24 -13.59 -2.32
N THR A 92 21.95 -12.86 -3.18
CA THR A 92 22.73 -13.44 -4.28
C THR A 92 23.84 -14.37 -3.78
N ASP A 93 24.52 -14.01 -2.68
CA ASP A 93 25.58 -14.85 -2.10
C ASP A 93 25.00 -16.15 -1.49
N THR A 94 23.74 -16.12 -1.05
CA THR A 94 23.08 -17.25 -0.38
C THR A 94 22.43 -18.21 -1.38
N ILE A 95 21.73 -17.69 -2.40
CA ILE A 95 20.91 -18.50 -3.32
C ILE A 95 21.26 -18.29 -4.82
N GLY A 96 22.31 -17.53 -5.14
CA GLY A 96 22.69 -17.17 -6.51
C GLY A 96 21.86 -16.03 -7.09
N ASP A 97 22.21 -15.53 -8.28
CA ASP A 97 21.67 -14.29 -8.87
C ASP A 97 20.30 -14.43 -9.56
N GLY A 98 19.87 -15.66 -9.87
CA GLY A 98 18.63 -15.93 -10.60
C GLY A 98 17.32 -15.50 -9.90
N TRP A 99 17.36 -15.06 -8.64
CA TRP A 99 16.16 -14.57 -7.93
C TRP A 99 15.60 -13.26 -8.53
N LEU A 100 16.44 -12.46 -9.20
CA LEU A 100 16.01 -11.16 -9.73
C LEU A 100 15.03 -11.29 -10.91
N SER A 101 15.17 -12.38 -11.66
CA SER A 101 14.27 -12.78 -12.76
C SER A 101 13.17 -13.74 -12.30
N ASN A 102 13.40 -14.53 -11.25
CA ASN A 102 12.41 -15.42 -10.65
C ASN A 102 12.29 -15.19 -9.13
N LEU A 103 11.34 -14.35 -8.72
CA LEU A 103 11.20 -13.93 -7.32
C LEU A 103 10.71 -15.05 -6.38
N ASP A 104 10.13 -16.12 -6.91
CA ASP A 104 9.70 -17.27 -6.11
C ASP A 104 10.87 -17.99 -5.43
N ARG A 105 12.09 -17.82 -5.98
CA ARG A 105 13.33 -18.32 -5.40
C ARG A 105 13.65 -17.74 -4.03
N LEU A 106 13.04 -16.61 -3.64
CA LEU A 106 13.21 -16.08 -2.28
C LEU A 106 12.77 -17.08 -1.19
N ARG A 107 11.93 -18.07 -1.51
CA ARG A 107 11.60 -19.17 -0.59
C ARG A 107 12.82 -20.03 -0.21
N GLU A 108 13.84 -20.09 -1.07
CA GLU A 108 15.10 -20.78 -0.76
C GLU A 108 15.85 -20.14 0.42
N LEU A 109 15.45 -18.94 0.87
CA LEU A 109 15.98 -18.29 2.08
C LEU A 109 15.32 -18.79 3.38
N GLU A 110 14.17 -19.47 3.31
CA GLU A 110 13.44 -19.93 4.51
C GLU A 110 14.31 -20.80 5.46
N PRO A 111 15.18 -21.72 4.97
CA PRO A 111 16.06 -22.49 5.84
C PRO A 111 17.11 -21.65 6.60
N PHE A 112 17.40 -20.43 6.16
CA PHE A 112 18.38 -19.53 6.79
C PHE A 112 17.75 -18.60 7.83
N ALA A 113 16.45 -18.74 8.11
CA ALA A 113 15.75 -17.93 9.10
C ALA A 113 16.28 -18.14 10.53
N ASP A 114 16.89 -19.29 10.80
CA ASP A 114 17.50 -19.65 12.08
C ASP A 114 19.04 -19.76 12.00
N ASP A 115 19.64 -19.36 10.88
CA ASP A 115 21.11 -19.34 10.72
C ASP A 115 21.69 -18.06 11.32
N ASP A 116 22.46 -18.19 12.40
CA ASP A 116 23.04 -17.07 13.14
C ASP A 116 23.91 -16.16 12.25
N GLY A 117 24.64 -16.75 11.29
CA GLY A 117 25.50 -16.02 10.36
C GLY A 117 24.69 -15.15 9.41
N PHE A 118 23.64 -15.71 8.81
CA PHE A 118 22.71 -15.02 7.94
C PHE A 118 21.96 -13.92 8.69
N LEU A 119 21.43 -14.21 9.88
CA LEU A 119 20.74 -13.23 10.72
C LEU A 119 21.65 -12.06 11.11
N ALA A 120 22.91 -12.33 11.48
CA ALA A 120 23.89 -11.28 11.78
C ALA A 120 24.19 -10.41 10.55
N ALA A 121 24.36 -11.01 9.37
CA ALA A 121 24.56 -10.28 8.11
C ALA A 121 23.35 -9.43 7.74
N PHE A 122 22.14 -9.99 7.86
CA PHE A 122 20.88 -9.31 7.60
C PHE A 122 20.67 -8.12 8.54
N ALA A 123 20.94 -8.30 9.84
CA ALA A 123 20.88 -7.24 10.84
C ALA A 123 21.88 -6.12 10.54
N LYS A 124 23.13 -6.45 10.19
CA LYS A 124 24.15 -5.46 9.79
C LYS A 124 23.69 -4.63 8.59
N ILE A 125 23.08 -5.26 7.59
CA ILE A 125 22.50 -4.56 6.42
C ILE A 125 21.37 -3.64 6.84
N LYS A 126 20.49 -4.07 7.76
CA LYS A 126 19.42 -3.21 8.28
C LYS A 126 20.00 -1.98 8.99
N THR A 127 20.99 -2.16 9.86
CA THR A 127 21.67 -1.06 10.58
C THR A 127 22.31 -0.09 9.59
N ALA A 128 23.08 -0.57 8.62
CA ALA A 128 23.71 0.28 7.61
C ALA A 128 22.68 1.10 6.80
N ASN A 129 21.51 0.52 6.51
CA ASN A 129 20.41 1.24 5.85
C ASN A 129 19.80 2.34 6.77
N LYS A 130 19.70 2.10 8.08
CA LYS A 130 19.23 3.10 9.06
C LYS A 130 20.21 4.27 9.18
N THR A 131 21.50 3.97 9.31
CA THR A 131 22.59 4.97 9.34
C THR A 131 22.58 5.81 8.06
N ARG A 132 22.39 5.19 6.88
CA ARG A 132 22.27 5.91 5.61
C ARG A 132 21.10 6.88 5.60
N LEU A 133 19.93 6.46 6.09
CA LEU A 133 18.75 7.32 6.20
C LEU A 133 18.98 8.48 7.18
N ALA A 134 19.51 8.20 8.37
CA ALA A 134 19.80 9.21 9.39
C ALA A 134 20.80 10.26 8.85
N THR A 135 21.88 9.82 8.21
CA THR A 135 22.88 10.69 7.58
C THR A 135 22.26 11.58 6.50
N LEU A 136 21.37 11.00 5.66
CA LEU A 136 20.69 11.75 4.61
C LEU A 136 19.79 12.85 5.19
N LEU A 137 18.97 12.53 6.19
CA LEU A 137 18.04 13.48 6.81
C LEU A 137 18.78 14.55 7.62
N GLN A 138 19.88 14.19 8.28
CA GLN A 138 20.73 15.17 8.96
C GLN A 138 21.32 16.18 7.95
N ARG A 139 21.84 15.70 6.82
CA ARG A 139 22.45 16.57 5.80
C ARG A 139 21.44 17.43 5.05
N ARG A 140 20.26 16.88 4.74
CA ARG A 140 19.23 17.56 3.94
C ARG A 140 18.37 18.49 4.77
N ASP A 141 17.97 18.05 5.96
CA ASP A 141 16.91 18.70 6.75
C ASP A 141 17.37 19.10 8.17
N GLY A 142 18.60 18.76 8.58
CA GLY A 142 19.09 18.98 9.94
C GLY A 142 18.48 18.05 11.00
N ILE A 143 17.73 17.02 10.59
CA ILE A 143 17.02 16.10 11.48
C ILE A 143 17.97 14.98 11.93
N THR A 144 18.24 14.90 13.24
CA THR A 144 19.00 13.81 13.85
C THR A 144 18.07 12.67 14.24
N LEU A 145 18.38 11.45 13.80
CA LEU A 145 17.63 10.25 14.17
C LEU A 145 18.50 9.29 15.00
N PRO A 146 17.99 8.71 16.10
CA PRO A 146 18.69 7.67 16.86
C PRO A 146 18.81 6.37 16.06
N GLU A 147 20.00 5.78 15.98
CA GLU A 147 20.26 4.60 15.16
C GLU A 147 19.82 3.28 15.81
N ASP A 148 19.64 3.25 17.13
CA ASP A 148 19.24 2.11 17.95
C ASP A 148 17.73 1.99 18.14
N ALA A 149 16.97 3.06 17.88
CA ALA A 149 15.51 3.07 17.98
C ALA A 149 14.81 2.29 16.85
N LEU A 150 13.61 1.77 17.12
CA LEU A 150 12.73 1.22 16.10
C LEU A 150 12.27 2.31 15.12
N TYR A 151 12.52 2.12 13.81
CA TYR A 151 11.99 3.02 12.78
C TYR A 151 10.60 2.53 12.34
N ASP A 152 9.57 3.27 12.76
CA ASP A 152 8.16 2.97 12.50
C ASP A 152 7.63 3.87 11.38
N VAL A 153 7.56 3.32 10.16
CA VAL A 153 7.45 4.12 8.93
C VAL A 153 6.06 4.02 8.31
N MET A 154 5.42 5.16 8.05
CA MET A 154 4.15 5.27 7.33
C MET A 154 4.28 6.19 6.12
N VAL A 155 4.65 5.62 4.96
CA VAL A 155 4.71 6.35 3.68
C VAL A 155 3.56 5.95 2.77
N LYS A 156 2.66 6.89 2.47
CA LYS A 156 1.56 6.76 1.51
C LYS A 156 0.85 8.10 1.33
N ARG A 157 0.02 8.22 0.29
CA ARG A 157 -0.88 9.39 0.11
C ARG A 157 -1.66 9.67 1.39
N LEU A 158 -1.82 10.94 1.72
CA LEU A 158 -2.59 11.32 2.88
C LEU A 158 -4.08 11.30 2.54
N HIS A 159 -4.85 10.52 3.28
CA HIS A 159 -6.29 10.35 3.08
C HIS A 159 -6.92 9.76 4.33
N GLU A 160 -8.12 10.19 4.68
CA GLU A 160 -8.84 9.71 5.88
C GLU A 160 -8.92 8.17 5.98
N TYR A 161 -9.25 7.47 4.88
CA TYR A 161 -9.32 5.99 4.89
C TYR A 161 -7.95 5.31 5.09
N LYS A 162 -6.83 6.01 4.85
CA LYS A 162 -5.47 5.51 5.13
C LYS A 162 -5.09 5.63 6.60
N ARG A 163 -5.89 6.35 7.40
CA ARG A 163 -5.83 6.43 8.87
C ARG A 163 -4.49 6.89 9.46
N GLN A 164 -3.82 7.87 8.84
CA GLN A 164 -2.66 8.54 9.47
C GLN A 164 -3.02 9.12 10.85
N THR A 165 -4.25 9.62 11.02
CA THR A 165 -4.76 10.09 12.31
C THR A 165 -4.76 9.00 13.38
N LEU A 166 -5.10 7.75 13.03
CA LEU A 166 -5.05 6.64 13.98
C LEU A 166 -3.61 6.36 14.44
N LYS A 167 -2.65 6.46 13.52
CA LYS A 167 -1.23 6.34 13.86
C LYS A 167 -0.80 7.46 14.80
N LEU A 168 -1.25 8.68 14.56
CA LEU A 168 -0.95 9.82 15.42
C LEU A 168 -1.55 9.66 16.83
N LEU A 169 -2.81 9.20 16.94
CA LEU A 169 -3.42 8.93 18.24
C LEU A 169 -2.60 7.92 19.05
N HIS A 170 -2.09 6.87 18.41
CA HIS A 170 -1.18 5.92 19.05
C HIS A 170 0.14 6.58 19.52
N ILE A 171 0.71 7.50 18.75
CA ILE A 171 1.92 8.25 19.17
C ILE A 171 1.60 9.08 20.42
N ILE A 172 0.47 9.78 20.45
CA ILE A 172 0.03 10.57 21.60
C ILE A 172 -0.17 9.67 22.82
N THR A 173 -0.78 8.49 22.65
CA THR A 173 -0.94 7.53 23.75
C THR A 173 0.40 7.05 24.30
N LEU A 174 1.37 6.72 23.43
CA LEU A 174 2.71 6.33 23.89
C LEU A 174 3.40 7.48 24.63
N TYR A 175 3.31 8.69 24.09
CA TYR A 175 3.87 9.88 24.73
C TYR A 175 3.28 10.12 26.12
N GLN A 176 1.95 10.07 26.27
CA GLN A 176 1.28 10.25 27.55
C GLN A 176 1.70 9.19 28.57
N ARG A 177 1.81 7.92 28.16
CA ARG A 177 2.27 6.84 29.05
C ARG A 177 3.69 7.04 29.56
N ILE A 178 4.59 7.55 28.71
CA ILE A 178 5.97 7.87 29.10
C ILE A 178 5.99 9.05 30.09
N GLN A 179 5.13 10.05 29.88
CA GLN A 179 5.00 11.19 30.80
C GLN A 179 4.43 10.77 32.17
N GLU A 180 3.46 9.85 32.19
CA GLU A 180 2.82 9.35 33.40
C GLU A 180 3.71 8.37 34.18
N ASN A 181 4.48 7.54 33.48
CA ASN A 181 5.40 6.58 34.07
C ASN A 181 6.76 6.62 33.34
N PRO A 182 7.71 7.43 33.82
CA PRO A 182 9.05 7.51 33.23
C PRO A 182 9.83 6.19 33.24
N GLU A 183 9.50 5.26 34.14
CA GLU A 183 10.14 3.93 34.26
C GLU A 183 9.46 2.86 33.38
N ILE A 184 8.54 3.26 32.51
CA ILE A 184 7.84 2.31 31.63
C ILE A 184 8.83 1.65 30.65
N ASP A 185 8.85 0.32 30.65
CA ASP A 185 9.65 -0.45 29.70
C ASP A 185 8.99 -0.42 28.30
N LEU A 186 9.42 0.53 27.48
CA LEU A 186 9.01 0.68 26.09
C LEU A 186 10.22 0.76 25.16
N VAL A 187 10.15 0.04 24.04
CA VAL A 187 11.16 0.10 22.98
C VAL A 187 11.23 1.53 22.40
N PRO A 188 12.41 2.19 22.42
CA PRO A 188 12.61 3.49 21.80
C PRO A 188 12.20 3.48 20.32
N ARG A 189 11.53 4.53 19.86
CA ARG A 189 10.93 4.55 18.52
C ARG A 189 11.00 5.92 17.87
N VAL A 190 11.27 5.91 16.56
CA VAL A 190 11.10 7.05 15.67
C VAL A 190 9.93 6.75 14.76
N THR A 191 8.88 7.58 14.79
CA THR A 191 7.78 7.46 13.83
C THR A 191 8.01 8.37 12.64
N ILE A 192 8.06 7.82 11.43
CA ILE A 192 8.38 8.56 10.20
C ILE A 192 7.15 8.58 9.29
N PHE A 193 6.64 9.77 8.99
CA PHE A 193 5.59 9.96 8.00
C PHE A 193 6.15 10.42 6.66
N GLY A 194 5.62 9.88 5.57
CA GLY A 194 5.88 10.35 4.21
C GLY A 194 4.58 10.45 3.44
N ALA A 195 4.02 11.65 3.32
CA ALA A 195 2.70 11.82 2.72
C ALA A 195 2.55 13.15 1.99
N LYS A 196 1.66 13.15 0.98
CA LYS A 196 1.19 14.35 0.30
C LYS A 196 -0.34 14.35 0.29
N ALA A 197 -0.94 15.53 0.46
CA ALA A 197 -2.38 15.75 0.33
C ALA A 197 -2.71 16.40 -1.02
N ALA A 198 -3.90 16.13 -1.55
CA ALA A 198 -4.39 16.84 -2.73
C ALA A 198 -4.65 18.33 -2.37
N PRO A 199 -4.42 19.30 -3.28
CA PRO A 199 -4.52 20.72 -2.96
C PRO A 199 -5.87 21.16 -2.39
N GLY A 200 -6.98 20.61 -2.91
CA GLY A 200 -8.35 20.89 -2.46
C GLY A 200 -8.81 20.07 -1.25
N TYR A 201 -8.01 19.12 -0.75
CA TYR A 201 -8.41 18.25 0.34
C TYR A 201 -8.02 18.87 1.69
N ARG A 202 -8.87 19.78 2.19
CA ARG A 202 -8.63 20.54 3.42
C ARG A 202 -8.32 19.65 4.62
N ILE A 203 -9.18 18.67 4.92
CA ILE A 203 -9.02 17.76 6.06
C ILE A 203 -7.68 17.03 6.01
N ALA A 204 -7.24 16.58 4.84
CA ALA A 204 -5.93 15.96 4.70
C ALA A 204 -4.80 16.94 5.06
N LYS A 205 -4.86 18.19 4.61
CA LYS A 205 -3.87 19.21 4.99
C LYS A 205 -3.89 19.49 6.49
N ASP A 206 -5.06 19.51 7.12
CA ASP A 206 -5.20 19.71 8.57
C ASP A 206 -4.56 18.56 9.36
N ILE A 207 -4.72 17.31 8.88
CA ILE A 207 -4.04 16.15 9.48
C ILE A 207 -2.50 16.28 9.37
N ILE A 208 -1.97 16.78 8.25
CA ILE A 208 -0.53 17.04 8.11
C ILE A 208 -0.09 18.11 9.10
N ALA A 209 -0.85 19.20 9.23
CA ALA A 209 -0.56 20.26 10.18
C ALA A 209 -0.54 19.73 11.62
N LEU A 210 -1.53 18.90 11.97
CA LEU A 210 -1.60 18.26 13.28
C LEU A 210 -0.41 17.33 13.55
N ILE A 211 -0.01 16.50 12.58
CA ILE A 211 1.16 15.60 12.73
C ILE A 211 2.45 16.40 13.00
N ASN A 212 2.60 17.58 12.42
CA ASN A 212 3.79 18.41 12.63
C ASN A 212 3.74 19.26 13.91
N ALA A 213 2.55 19.42 14.51
CA ALA A 213 2.34 20.26 15.70
C ALA A 213 2.40 19.47 17.02
N VAL A 214 2.22 18.14 16.95
CA VAL A 214 2.37 17.18 18.06
C VAL A 214 3.83 16.76 18.15
#